data_AF-A0A3G8C1M4-F1
#
_entry.id   AF-A0A3G8C1M4-F1
#
_cell.length_a   1.000
_cell.length_b   1.000
_cell.length_c   1.000
_cell.angle_alpha   90.00
_cell.angle_beta   90.00
_cell.angle_gamma   90.00
#
_symmetry.space_group_name_H-M   'P 1'
#
loop_
_entity.id
_entity.type
_entity.pdbx_description
1 polymer ?
#
loop_
_entity_poly.entity_id
_entity_poly.type
_entity_poly.pdbx_seq_one_letter_code
_entity_poly.pdbx_strand_id
1 'polypeptide(L)'
;MKTQQCCICGAPDAMTRFEGRSETLRIKGMERRIDDLSGWECQVCEDGMYDPDSSERHAKAGDELLHAARRMMGVELKRIRRKLQLTQKETVQWLSGGGHNAFSRYERGEITPPKPLMVLMRLLDRHPHLLTDAKELAEGADLRNAFTYTLNNETPEALKAS
;
A
#
# COMPACT_ATOMS: atom_id res chain seq x y z
N MET A 1 1.04 21.36 -37.43
CA MET A 1 0.95 20.52 -36.23
C MET A 1 2.28 20.63 -35.51
N LYS A 2 2.33 20.90 -34.20
CA LYS A 2 3.62 20.91 -33.49
C LYS A 2 4.06 19.46 -33.30
N THR A 3 5.20 19.09 -33.85
CA THR A 3 5.83 17.76 -33.72
C THR A 3 7.21 17.91 -33.08
N GLN A 4 7.68 16.85 -32.42
CA GLN A 4 9.03 16.80 -31.87
C GLN A 4 9.54 15.34 -31.81
N GLN A 5 10.85 15.18 -31.64
CA GLN A 5 11.46 13.87 -31.44
C GLN A 5 10.95 13.21 -30.15
N CYS A 6 10.67 11.91 -30.20
CA CYS A 6 10.29 11.14 -29.02
C CYS A 6 11.47 10.93 -28.08
N CYS A 7 11.34 11.33 -26.82
CA CYS A 7 12.35 11.13 -25.78
C CYS A 7 12.44 9.68 -25.28
N ILE A 8 11.49 8.81 -25.63
CA ILE A 8 11.47 7.40 -25.21
C ILE A 8 12.09 6.49 -26.28
N CYS A 9 11.56 6.49 -27.50
CA CYS A 9 12.03 5.61 -28.58
C CYS A 9 12.97 6.30 -29.60
N GLY A 10 13.18 7.61 -29.49
CA GLY A 10 14.06 8.37 -30.38
C GLY A 10 13.47 8.69 -31.76
N ALA A 11 12.25 8.26 -32.07
CA ALA A 11 11.62 8.50 -33.36
C ALA A 11 11.48 10.02 -33.66
N PRO A 12 11.97 10.50 -34.82
CA PRO A 12 11.88 11.91 -35.19
C PRO A 12 10.44 12.30 -35.49
N ASP A 13 10.03 13.50 -35.09
CA ASP A 13 8.70 14.09 -35.33
C ASP A 13 7.48 13.22 -34.93
N ALA A 14 7.70 12.19 -34.11
CA ALA A 14 6.68 11.22 -33.75
C ALA A 14 5.78 11.67 -32.58
N MET A 15 6.21 12.65 -31.79
CA MET A 15 5.41 13.17 -30.68
C MET A 15 4.41 14.20 -31.19
N THR A 16 3.12 13.93 -30.98
CA THR A 16 2.02 14.82 -31.33
C THR A 16 1.37 15.42 -30.10
N ARG A 17 1.09 16.72 -30.17
CA ARG A 17 0.38 17.46 -29.12
C ARG A 17 -1.07 16.99 -29.00
N PHE A 18 -1.57 16.83 -27.77
CA PHE A 18 -3.00 16.68 -27.48
C PHE A 18 -3.45 17.67 -26.40
N GLU A 19 -4.74 18.05 -26.45
CA GLU A 19 -5.39 18.97 -25.52
C GLU A 19 -6.85 18.57 -25.31
N GLY A 20 -7.44 18.89 -24.15
CA GLY A 20 -8.84 18.61 -23.82
C GLY A 20 -9.19 17.12 -23.70
N ARG A 21 -8.19 16.23 -23.56
CA ARG A 21 -8.44 14.79 -23.42
C ARG A 21 -9.00 14.49 -22.03
N SER A 22 -9.90 13.52 -21.94
CA SER A 22 -10.37 13.00 -20.66
C SER A 22 -9.95 11.56 -20.49
N GLU A 23 -9.53 11.21 -19.29
CA GLU A 23 -9.12 9.86 -18.93
C GLU A 23 -9.78 9.40 -17.64
N THR A 24 -9.88 8.09 -17.44
CA THR A 24 -10.44 7.51 -16.23
C THR A 24 -9.42 6.57 -15.60
N LEU A 25 -8.86 6.99 -14.47
CA LEU A 25 -8.01 6.16 -13.64
C LEU A 25 -8.83 5.08 -12.96
N ARG A 26 -8.37 3.83 -13.02
CA ARG A 26 -9.00 2.68 -12.36
C ARG A 26 -7.99 1.99 -11.46
N ILE A 27 -8.25 1.97 -10.16
CA ILE A 27 -7.43 1.28 -9.17
C ILE A 27 -8.31 0.34 -8.36
N LYS A 28 -8.14 -0.97 -8.57
CA LYS A 28 -8.82 -2.05 -7.80
C LYS A 28 -10.34 -1.83 -7.69
N GLY A 29 -10.99 -1.45 -8.79
CA GLY A 29 -12.44 -1.24 -8.88
C GLY A 29 -12.93 0.14 -8.42
N MET A 30 -12.04 1.03 -7.98
CA MET A 30 -12.36 2.45 -7.77
C MET A 30 -11.96 3.24 -9.01
N GLU A 31 -12.76 4.25 -9.36
CA GLU A 31 -12.55 5.02 -10.57
C GLU A 31 -12.52 6.52 -10.28
N ARG A 32 -11.64 7.23 -10.99
CA ARG A 32 -11.57 8.70 -10.96
C ARG A 32 -11.37 9.20 -12.38
N ARG A 33 -12.37 9.94 -12.88
CA ARG A 33 -12.26 10.67 -14.14
C ARG A 33 -11.44 11.94 -13.95
N ILE A 34 -10.56 12.21 -14.91
CA ILE A 34 -9.76 13.42 -15.03
C ILE A 34 -10.08 14.02 -16.40
N ASP A 35 -10.47 15.28 -16.41
CA ASP A 35 -10.82 16.00 -17.63
C ASP A 35 -9.74 17.03 -17.95
N ASP A 36 -9.79 17.54 -19.18
CA ASP A 36 -8.95 18.63 -19.66
C ASP A 36 -7.45 18.34 -19.52
N LEU A 37 -7.04 17.14 -19.96
CA LEU A 37 -5.65 16.74 -20.03
C LEU A 37 -5.02 17.20 -21.34
N SER A 38 -3.77 17.60 -21.21
CA SER A 38 -2.93 18.07 -22.29
C SER A 38 -1.52 17.50 -22.13
N GLY A 39 -0.87 17.25 -23.25
CA GLY A 39 0.47 16.68 -23.26
C GLY A 39 0.95 16.36 -24.67
N TRP A 40 1.85 15.41 -24.74
CA TRP A 40 2.43 14.89 -25.97
C TRP A 40 2.32 13.36 -25.96
N GLU A 41 2.03 12.77 -27.11
CA GLU A 41 1.91 11.31 -27.29
C GLU A 41 2.67 10.89 -28.53
N CYS A 42 3.48 9.83 -28.43
CA CYS A 42 4.23 9.27 -29.53
C CYS A 42 3.33 8.39 -30.40
N GLN A 43 3.23 8.68 -31.69
CA GLN A 43 2.46 7.88 -32.65
C GLN A 43 3.18 6.57 -33.07
N VAL A 44 4.36 6.29 -32.52
CA VAL A 44 5.16 5.09 -32.83
C VAL A 44 5.22 4.13 -31.64
N CYS A 45 5.55 4.61 -30.44
CA CYS A 45 5.67 3.77 -29.25
C CYS A 45 4.54 3.95 -28.24
N GLU A 46 3.57 4.83 -28.52
CA GLU A 46 2.38 5.09 -27.69
C GLU A 46 2.67 5.68 -26.30
N ASP A 47 3.94 5.91 -25.94
CA ASP A 47 4.29 6.64 -24.73
C ASP A 47 3.92 8.12 -24.84
N GLY A 48 3.52 8.69 -23.70
CA GLY A 48 3.14 10.09 -23.60
C GLY A 48 3.68 10.78 -22.35
N MET A 49 3.65 12.11 -22.40
CA MET A 49 4.01 12.97 -21.29
C MET A 49 2.95 14.05 -21.14
N TYR A 50 2.41 14.20 -19.92
CA TYR A 50 1.51 15.29 -19.60
C TYR A 50 2.26 16.61 -19.43
N ASP A 51 1.60 17.72 -19.75
CA ASP A 51 2.05 19.04 -19.31
C ASP A 51 2.07 19.12 -17.78
N PRO A 52 2.83 20.05 -17.17
CA PRO A 52 2.93 20.17 -15.72
C PRO A 52 1.57 20.17 -14.99
N ASP A 53 0.62 21.00 -15.41
CA ASP A 53 -0.70 21.09 -14.77
C ASP A 53 -1.53 19.81 -14.94
N SER A 54 -1.45 19.18 -16.12
CA SER A 54 -2.12 17.91 -16.42
C SER A 54 -1.51 16.76 -15.61
N SER A 55 -0.19 16.74 -15.45
CA SER A 55 0.55 15.79 -14.65
C SER A 55 0.17 15.91 -13.16
N GLU A 56 0.08 17.14 -12.64
CA GLU A 56 -0.36 17.38 -11.26
C GLU A 56 -1.81 16.92 -11.03
N ARG A 57 -2.74 17.26 -11.94
CA ARG A 57 -4.13 16.77 -11.86
C ARG A 57 -4.20 15.24 -11.87
N HIS A 58 -3.41 14.61 -12.74
CA HIS A 58 -3.37 13.16 -12.85
C HIS A 58 -2.79 12.50 -11.60
N ALA A 59 -1.68 13.01 -11.07
CA ALA A 59 -1.07 12.53 -9.82
C ALA A 59 -2.04 12.67 -8.63
N LYS A 60 -2.67 13.84 -8.49
CA LYS A 60 -3.67 14.10 -7.44
C LYS A 60 -4.85 13.12 -7.50
N ALA A 61 -5.36 12.84 -8.70
CA ALA A 61 -6.45 11.87 -8.88
C ALA A 61 -6.03 10.45 -8.45
N GLY A 62 -4.78 10.06 -8.73
CA GLY A 62 -4.21 8.81 -8.24
C GLY A 62 -4.12 8.75 -6.71
N ASP A 63 -3.63 9.82 -6.08
CA ASP A 63 -3.55 9.94 -4.62
C ASP A 63 -4.93 9.91 -3.97
N GLU A 64 -5.93 10.59 -4.54
CA GLU A 64 -7.32 10.55 -4.08
C GLU A 64 -7.86 9.12 -4.00
N LEU A 65 -7.63 8.31 -5.05
CA LEU A 65 -8.02 6.90 -5.08
C LEU A 65 -7.28 6.07 -4.02
N LEU A 66 -5.98 6.27 -3.86
CA LEU A 66 -5.17 5.55 -2.87
C LEU A 66 -5.62 5.89 -1.44
N HIS A 67 -5.83 7.17 -1.15
CA HIS A 67 -6.32 7.63 0.15
C HIS A 67 -7.75 7.14 0.43
N ALA A 68 -8.62 7.11 -0.58
CA ALA A 68 -9.95 6.53 -0.45
C ALA A 68 -9.87 5.04 -0.08
N ALA A 69 -9.05 4.24 -0.78
CA ALA A 69 -8.82 2.83 -0.43
C ALA A 69 -8.33 2.65 1.02
N ARG A 70 -7.35 3.45 1.45
CA ARG A 70 -6.82 3.39 2.82
C ARG A 70 -7.89 3.70 3.86
N ARG A 71 -8.70 4.74 3.65
CA ARG A 71 -9.82 5.07 4.54
C ARG A 71 -10.84 3.93 4.62
N MET A 72 -11.19 3.32 3.48
CA MET A 72 -12.14 2.20 3.45
C MET A 72 -11.61 0.98 4.22
N MET A 73 -10.32 0.67 4.10
CA MET A 73 -9.69 -0.38 4.92
C MET A 73 -9.71 -0.03 6.42
N GLY A 74 -9.45 1.23 6.77
CA GLY A 74 -9.52 1.72 8.15
C GLY A 74 -10.92 1.62 8.76
N VAL A 75 -11.95 1.98 8.00
CA VAL A 75 -13.36 1.82 8.40
C VAL A 75 -13.69 0.36 8.68
N GLU A 76 -13.24 -0.56 7.82
CA GLU A 76 -13.47 -1.99 7.99
C GLU A 76 -12.76 -2.56 9.23
N LEU A 77 -11.50 -2.18 9.45
CA LEU A 77 -10.78 -2.57 10.68
C LEU A 77 -11.49 -2.06 11.94
N LYS A 78 -11.96 -0.81 11.92
CA LYS A 78 -12.70 -0.22 13.05
C LYS A 78 -14.01 -0.95 13.31
N ARG A 79 -14.76 -1.32 12.26
CA ARG A 79 -16.00 -2.11 12.36
C ARG A 79 -15.73 -3.45 13.03
N ILE A 80 -14.77 -4.22 12.52
CA ILE A 80 -14.41 -5.54 13.03
C ILE A 80 -13.94 -5.44 14.48
N ARG A 81 -13.01 -4.52 14.78
CA ARG A 81 -12.48 -4.33 16.13
C ARG A 81 -13.61 -4.07 17.15
N ARG A 82 -14.55 -3.19 16.79
CA ARG A 82 -15.71 -2.89 17.65
C ARG A 82 -16.62 -4.10 17.85
N LYS A 83 -16.84 -4.91 16.80
CA LYS A 83 -17.59 -6.17 16.91
C LYS A 83 -16.92 -7.16 17.87
N LEU A 84 -15.59 -7.23 17.84
CA LEU A 84 -14.77 -8.05 18.75
C LEU A 84 -14.61 -7.43 20.15
N GLN A 85 -15.22 -6.26 20.40
CA GLN A 85 -15.16 -5.54 21.68
C GLN A 85 -13.72 -5.20 22.14
N LEU A 86 -12.80 -5.02 21.19
CA LEU A 86 -11.42 -4.67 21.49
C LEU A 86 -11.21 -3.15 21.47
N THR A 87 -10.39 -2.64 22.38
CA THR A 87 -9.78 -1.32 22.25
C THR A 87 -8.67 -1.31 21.20
N GLN A 88 -8.27 -0.13 20.72
CA GLN A 88 -7.12 -0.01 19.81
C GLN A 88 -5.84 -0.57 20.45
N LYS A 89 -5.63 -0.30 21.76
CA LYS A 89 -4.48 -0.78 22.53
C LYS A 89 -4.43 -2.31 22.59
N GLU A 90 -5.54 -2.96 22.92
CA GLU A 90 -5.62 -4.43 22.95
C GLU A 90 -5.40 -5.02 21.56
N THR A 91 -5.93 -4.38 20.52
CA THR A 91 -5.74 -4.87 19.14
C THR A 91 -4.27 -4.80 18.72
N VAL A 92 -3.55 -3.75 19.12
CA VAL A 92 -2.10 -3.67 18.93
C VAL A 92 -1.39 -4.77 19.69
N GLN A 93 -1.71 -4.94 20.97
CA GLN A 93 -1.05 -5.90 21.85
C GLN A 93 -1.20 -7.34 21.34
N TRP A 94 -2.42 -7.71 20.91
CA TRP A 94 -2.74 -9.10 20.61
C TRP A 94 -2.66 -9.44 19.11
N LEU A 95 -2.98 -8.51 18.21
CA LEU A 95 -3.24 -8.88 16.81
C LEU A 95 -2.30 -8.21 15.80
N SER A 96 -1.97 -6.92 15.97
CA SER A 96 -1.21 -6.19 14.94
C SER A 96 0.27 -5.99 15.23
N GLY A 97 0.65 -5.81 16.50
CA GLY A 97 1.94 -5.20 16.83
C GLY A 97 2.09 -3.79 16.21
N GLY A 98 3.34 -3.39 15.95
CA GLY A 98 3.65 -2.14 15.22
C GLY A 98 3.70 -0.86 16.08
N GLY A 99 3.64 -1.00 17.41
CA GLY A 99 3.70 0.12 18.36
C GLY A 99 2.32 0.69 18.73
N HIS A 100 2.27 1.41 19.86
CA HIS A 100 1.02 1.80 20.53
C HIS A 100 0.00 2.57 19.65
N ASN A 101 0.48 3.31 18.63
CA ASN A 101 -0.38 4.11 17.74
C ASN A 101 -0.72 3.43 16.41
N ALA A 102 -0.22 2.23 16.12
CA ALA A 102 -0.39 1.60 14.81
C ALA A 102 -1.86 1.51 14.40
N PHE A 103 -2.70 0.97 15.29
CA PHE A 103 -4.12 0.76 14.98
C PHE A 103 -4.89 2.06 14.77
N SER A 104 -4.53 3.10 15.52
CA SER A 104 -5.11 4.44 15.36
C SER A 104 -4.84 5.02 13.96
N ARG A 105 -3.61 4.85 13.46
CA ARG A 105 -3.20 5.30 12.12
C ARG A 105 -3.85 4.48 11.01
N TYR A 106 -4.01 3.15 11.21
CA TYR A 106 -4.77 2.31 10.28
C TYR A 106 -6.23 2.74 10.18
N GLU A 107 -6.91 2.96 11.31
CA GLU A 107 -8.32 3.37 11.33
C GLU A 107 -8.57 4.74 10.69
N ARG A 108 -7.60 5.66 10.78
CA ARG A 108 -7.66 6.97 10.09
C ARG A 108 -7.25 6.91 8.62
N GLY A 109 -6.75 5.78 8.14
CA GLY A 109 -6.25 5.63 6.76
C GLY A 109 -4.95 6.38 6.48
N GLU A 110 -4.20 6.75 7.52
CA GLU A 110 -2.89 7.44 7.38
C GLU A 110 -1.84 6.51 6.79
N ILE A 111 -1.89 5.23 7.18
CA ILE A 111 -1.01 4.18 6.67
C ILE A 111 -1.83 2.95 6.27
N THR A 112 -1.34 2.24 5.26
CA THR A 112 -1.96 1.00 4.80
C THR A 112 -1.75 -0.10 5.86
N PRO A 113 -2.82 -0.77 6.35
CA PRO A 113 -2.66 -1.91 7.22
C PRO A 113 -1.98 -3.08 6.48
N PRO A 114 -1.08 -3.85 7.13
CA PRO A 114 -0.49 -5.03 6.53
C PRO A 114 -1.55 -6.04 6.08
N LYS A 115 -1.33 -6.69 4.93
CA LYS A 115 -2.24 -7.72 4.41
C LYS A 115 -2.54 -8.84 5.43
N PRO A 116 -1.55 -9.38 6.18
CA PRO A 116 -1.83 -10.41 7.20
C PRO A 116 -2.82 -9.94 8.27
N LEU A 117 -2.70 -8.70 8.74
CA LEU A 117 -3.62 -8.11 9.72
C LEU A 117 -5.05 -8.03 9.16
N MET A 118 -5.21 -7.58 7.91
CA MET A 118 -6.52 -7.55 7.27
C MET A 118 -7.15 -8.96 7.15
N VAL A 119 -6.34 -9.97 6.84
CA VAL A 119 -6.80 -11.37 6.77
C VAL A 119 -7.24 -11.87 8.15
N LEU A 120 -6.40 -11.68 9.17
CA LEU A 120 -6.71 -12.08 10.55
C LEU A 120 -7.99 -11.41 11.06
N MET A 121 -8.11 -10.09 10.88
CA MET A 121 -9.31 -9.36 11.30
C MET A 121 -10.57 -9.87 10.58
N ARG A 122 -10.51 -10.14 9.28
CA ARG A 122 -11.65 -10.72 8.53
C ARG A 122 -11.97 -12.16 8.95
N LEU A 123 -10.96 -12.95 9.34
CA LEU A 123 -11.18 -14.29 9.88
C LEU A 123 -11.93 -14.20 11.21
N LEU A 124 -11.48 -13.34 12.13
CA LEU A 124 -12.11 -13.11 13.43
C LEU A 124 -13.50 -12.47 13.30
N ASP A 125 -13.73 -11.65 12.28
CA ASP A 125 -15.08 -11.15 11.98
C ASP A 125 -16.06 -12.28 11.62
N ARG A 126 -15.60 -13.31 10.88
CA ARG A 126 -16.41 -14.49 10.53
C ARG A 126 -16.53 -15.48 11.68
N HIS A 127 -15.47 -15.63 12.48
CA HIS A 127 -15.37 -16.59 13.56
C HIS A 127 -14.90 -15.91 14.87
N PRO A 128 -15.75 -15.11 15.54
CA PRO A 128 -15.34 -14.35 16.72
C PRO A 128 -14.85 -15.20 17.90
N HIS A 129 -15.27 -16.47 17.99
CA HIS A 129 -14.84 -17.40 19.04
C HIS A 129 -13.34 -17.70 18.99
N LEU A 130 -12.70 -17.58 17.82
CA LEU A 130 -11.26 -17.76 17.65
C LEU A 130 -10.43 -16.61 18.24
N LEU A 131 -11.07 -15.55 18.77
CA LEU A 131 -10.34 -14.45 19.40
C LEU A 131 -9.57 -14.92 20.65
N THR A 132 -10.10 -15.89 21.39
CA THR A 132 -9.40 -16.48 22.54
C THR A 132 -8.12 -17.16 22.07
N ASP A 133 -8.23 -18.08 21.12
CA ASP A 133 -7.08 -18.78 20.54
C ASP A 133 -6.06 -17.81 19.93
N ALA A 134 -6.52 -16.75 19.24
CA ALA A 134 -5.64 -15.74 18.67
C ALA A 134 -4.85 -14.97 19.75
N LYS A 135 -5.46 -14.70 20.91
CA LYS A 135 -4.77 -14.07 22.04
C LYS A 135 -3.75 -15.01 22.67
N GLU A 136 -4.11 -16.28 22.88
CA GLU A 136 -3.20 -17.30 23.40
C GLU A 136 -2.00 -17.52 22.47
N LEU A 137 -2.23 -17.59 21.16
CA LEU A 137 -1.17 -17.72 20.16
C LEU A 137 -0.30 -16.46 20.05
N ALA A 138 -0.84 -15.29 20.39
CA ALA A 138 -0.07 -14.05 20.41
C ALA A 138 0.85 -13.96 21.64
N GLU A 139 0.51 -14.64 22.74
CA GLU A 139 1.41 -14.78 23.88
C GLU A 139 2.65 -15.58 23.45
N GLY A 140 3.83 -14.98 23.61
CA GLY A 140 5.10 -15.61 23.21
C GLY A 140 5.36 -15.65 21.69
N ALA A 141 4.51 -15.04 20.85
CA ALA A 141 4.76 -14.91 19.42
C ALA A 141 6.02 -14.09 19.09
N ASP A 142 6.45 -13.23 20.02
CA ASP A 142 7.74 -12.55 19.95
C ASP A 142 8.88 -13.51 20.34
N LEU A 143 9.34 -14.28 19.36
CA LEU A 143 10.42 -15.26 19.55
C LEU A 143 11.80 -14.64 19.80
N ARG A 144 11.95 -13.30 19.72
CA ARG A 144 13.26 -12.65 19.96
C ARG A 144 13.80 -12.91 21.36
N ASN A 145 12.90 -13.17 22.32
CA ASN A 145 13.26 -13.56 23.68
C ASN A 145 13.13 -15.08 23.93
N ALA A 146 12.67 -15.84 22.93
CA ALA A 146 12.49 -17.29 23.04
C ALA A 146 13.77 -18.08 22.75
N PHE A 147 14.80 -17.44 22.19
CA PHE A 147 16.08 -18.05 21.90
C PHE A 147 17.17 -17.50 22.82
N THR A 148 17.67 -18.32 23.73
CA THR A 148 18.93 -18.06 24.43
C THR A 148 20.07 -18.61 23.58
N TYR A 149 20.70 -17.77 22.78
CA TYR A 149 21.94 -18.13 22.08
C TYR A 149 23.01 -17.08 22.35
N THR A 150 24.17 -17.53 22.84
CA THR A 150 25.34 -16.69 23.03
C THR A 150 26.05 -16.57 21.68
N LEU A 151 26.00 -15.38 21.07
CA LEU A 151 26.88 -15.06 19.94
C LEU A 151 28.31 -14.93 20.48
N ASN A 152 29.03 -16.05 20.55
CA ASN A 152 30.47 -16.00 20.69
C ASN A 152 31.03 -15.48 19.37
N ASN A 153 31.70 -14.32 19.41
CA ASN A 153 32.46 -13.76 18.29
C ASN A 153 33.72 -14.60 18.00
N GLU A 154 33.58 -15.92 17.90
CA GLU A 154 34.61 -16.75 17.29
C GLU A 154 34.46 -16.55 15.77
N THR A 155 35.39 -15.76 15.25
CA THR A 155 35.75 -15.63 13.84
C THR A 155 35.33 -16.83 13.00
N PRO A 156 34.80 -16.65 11.78
CA PRO A 156 34.67 -17.76 10.85
C PRO A 156 36.08 -18.24 10.52
N GLU A 157 36.56 -19.24 11.26
CA GLU A 157 37.71 -20.01 10.86
C GLU A 157 37.35 -20.62 9.52
N ALA A 158 37.94 -20.07 8.46
CA ALA A 158 37.86 -20.63 7.14
C ALA A 158 38.19 -22.11 7.25
N LEU A 159 37.21 -22.96 6.93
CA LEU A 159 37.40 -24.40 6.73
C LEU A 159 38.68 -24.60 5.92
N LYS A 160 39.75 -25.03 6.60
CA LYS A 160 40.95 -25.52 5.92
C LYS A 160 40.54 -26.81 5.25
N ALA A 161 40.56 -26.79 3.91
CA ALA A 161 40.47 -28.00 3.12
C ALA A 161 41.62 -28.95 3.50
N SER A 162 41.29 -30.23 3.67
CA SER A 162 42.18 -31.36 3.45
C SER A 162 41.53 -32.27 2.42
#